data_AF-A0A7Y9RU37-F1
#
_entry.id   AF-A0A7Y9RU37-F1
#
_cell.length_a   1.000
_cell.length_b   1.000
_cell.length_c   1.000
_cell.angle_alpha   90.00
_cell.angle_beta   90.00
_cell.angle_gamma   90.00
#
_symmetry.space_group_name_H-M   'P 1'
#
loop_
_entity.id
_entity.type
_entity.pdbx_description
1 polymer ?
#
loop_
_entity_poly.entity_id
_entity_poly.type
_entity_poly.pdbx_seq_one_letter_code
_entity_poly.pdbx_strand_id
1 'polypeptide(L)'
;MVAGVDDEGRPAVVPDPARTAPGRGAHLHPTTACFDLAVRRKAFGRALRAGSALGTAALAGVVAARTDPAPPGADARTHPATAT
;
A
#
# COMPACT_ATOMS: atom_id res chain seq x y z
N MET A 1 -0.75 -7.10 3.02
CA MET A 1 -1.96 -6.24 3.11
C MET A 1 -2.94 -6.66 2.05
N VAL A 2 -4.24 -6.60 2.33
CA VAL A 2 -5.31 -7.14 1.50
C VAL A 2 -6.46 -6.15 1.34
N ALA A 3 -7.37 -6.41 0.41
CA ALA A 3 -8.65 -5.72 0.38
C ALA A 3 -9.54 -6.29 1.50
N GLY A 4 -10.10 -5.41 2.30
CA GLY A 4 -11.07 -5.72 3.35
C GLY A 4 -12.09 -4.60 3.45
N VAL A 5 -12.67 -4.46 4.63
CA VAL A 5 -13.59 -3.36 4.97
C VAL A 5 -13.05 -2.58 6.16
N ASP A 6 -13.30 -1.28 6.19
CA ASP A 6 -13.07 -0.45 7.38
C ASP A 6 -14.19 -0.62 8.43
N ASP A 7 -14.04 0.07 9.56
CA ASP A 7 -15.02 0.06 10.66
C ASP A 7 -16.41 0.59 10.23
N GLU A 8 -16.47 1.39 9.15
CA GLU A 8 -17.72 1.87 8.55
C GLU A 8 -18.28 0.92 7.48
N GLY A 9 -17.67 -0.26 7.28
CA GLY A 9 -18.10 -1.25 6.31
C GLY A 9 -17.77 -0.89 4.85
N ARG A 10 -16.93 0.13 4.60
CA ARG A 10 -16.53 0.54 3.26
C ARG A 10 -15.27 -0.22 2.83
N PRO A 11 -15.10 -0.48 1.52
CA PRO A 11 -13.96 -1.24 1.03
C PRO A 11 -12.65 -0.48 1.31
N ALA A 12 -11.72 -1.13 2.01
CA ALA A 12 -10.50 -0.53 2.52
C ALA A 12 -9.29 -1.47 2.36
N VAL A 13 -8.10 -0.88 2.43
CA VAL A 13 -6.84 -1.63 2.46
C VAL A 13 -6.51 -1.96 3.91
N VAL A 14 -6.53 -3.25 4.24
CA VAL A 14 -6.25 -3.74 5.58
C VAL A 14 -4.83 -4.30 5.66
N PRO A 15 -4.02 -3.87 6.65
CA PRO A 15 -2.73 -4.47 6.89
C PRO A 15 -2.90 -5.93 7.35
N ASP A 16 -2.24 -6.84 6.64
CA ASP A 16 -2.18 -8.26 6.98
C ASP A 16 -0.70 -8.61 7.24
N PRO A 17 -0.22 -8.46 8.48
CA PRO A 17 1.16 -8.77 8.85
C PRO A 17 1.40 -10.29 8.92
N ALA A 18 0.36 -11.09 9.21
CA ALA A 18 0.47 -12.54 9.32
C ALA A 18 0.47 -13.24 7.95
N ARG A 19 0.11 -12.53 6.87
CA ARG A 19 -0.05 -13.08 5.51
C ARG A 19 -1.04 -14.26 5.46
N THR A 20 -2.05 -14.21 6.31
CA THR A 20 -3.04 -15.29 6.46
C THR A 20 -4.35 -15.00 5.75
N ALA A 21 -4.56 -13.77 5.27
CA ALA A 21 -5.82 -13.41 4.65
C ALA A 21 -6.00 -14.11 3.28
N PRO A 22 -7.15 -14.75 3.04
CA PRO A 22 -7.43 -15.42 1.77
C PRO A 22 -7.57 -14.40 0.63
N GLY A 23 -7.10 -14.77 -0.56
CA GLY A 23 -7.24 -13.96 -1.77
C GLY A 23 -5.93 -13.30 -2.22
N ARG A 24 -6.03 -12.09 -2.80
CA ARG A 24 -4.87 -11.38 -3.34
C ARG A 24 -4.33 -10.37 -2.34
N GLY A 25 -3.03 -10.48 -2.05
CA GLY A 25 -2.30 -9.54 -1.23
C GLY A 25 -1.48 -8.54 -2.06
N ALA A 26 -1.26 -7.37 -1.47
CA ALA A 26 -0.27 -6.40 -1.86
C ALA A 26 0.86 -6.35 -0.81
N HIS A 27 2.07 -6.03 -1.25
CA HIS A 27 3.22 -5.80 -0.39
C HIS A 27 3.77 -4.39 -0.64
N LEU A 28 4.15 -3.74 0.44
CA LEU A 28 4.68 -2.38 0.42
C LEU A 28 5.67 -2.26 1.57
N HIS A 29 6.80 -1.57 1.36
CA HIS A 29 7.72 -1.28 2.45
C HIS A 29 7.03 -0.44 3.53
N PRO A 30 7.31 -0.68 4.83
CA PRO A 30 6.69 0.06 5.93
C PRO A 30 7.32 1.45 6.08
N THR A 31 7.31 2.25 5.02
CA THR A 31 7.78 3.64 4.99
C THR A 31 6.67 4.54 4.46
N THR A 32 6.56 5.75 5.02
CA THR A 32 5.57 6.75 4.62
C THR A 32 5.72 7.14 3.15
N ALA A 33 6.96 7.29 2.66
CA ALA A 33 7.23 7.63 1.26
C ALA A 33 6.68 6.59 0.26
N CYS A 34 6.85 5.30 0.55
CA CYS A 34 6.30 4.26 -0.30
C CYS A 34 4.76 4.23 -0.24
N PHE A 35 4.18 4.49 0.93
CA PHE A 35 2.73 4.55 1.10
C PHE A 35 2.13 5.70 0.29
N ASP A 36 2.67 6.92 0.42
CA ASP A 36 2.21 8.10 -0.32
C ASP A 36 2.33 7.91 -1.84
N LEU A 37 3.41 7.27 -2.30
CA LEU A 37 3.55 6.94 -3.71
C LEU A 37 2.46 5.97 -4.19
N ALA A 38 2.14 4.95 -3.39
CA ALA A 38 1.11 3.98 -3.72
C ALA A 38 -0.31 4.58 -3.71
N VAL A 39 -0.61 5.48 -2.76
CA VAL A 39 -1.86 6.23 -2.72
C VAL A 39 -1.99 7.12 -3.95
N ARG A 40 -0.98 7.97 -4.23
CA ARG A 40 -0.98 8.87 -5.39
C ARG A 40 -1.18 8.14 -6.70
N ARG A 41 -0.57 6.96 -6.85
CA ARG A 41 -0.67 6.13 -8.07
C ARG A 41 -1.90 5.22 -8.12
N LYS A 42 -2.78 5.25 -7.12
CA LYS A 42 -3.92 4.31 -6.98
C LYS A 42 -3.48 2.84 -7.09
N ALA A 43 -2.30 2.52 -6.57
CA ALA A 43 -1.67 1.21 -6.76
C ALA A 43 -2.44 0.07 -6.08
N PHE A 44 -3.10 0.34 -4.95
CA PHE A 44 -3.86 -0.66 -4.19
C PHE A 44 -5.06 -1.20 -4.94
N GLY A 45 -5.85 -0.33 -5.59
CA GLY A 45 -6.97 -0.77 -6.41
C GLY A 45 -6.52 -1.69 -7.54
N ARG A 46 -5.38 -1.38 -8.19
CA ARG A 46 -4.79 -2.23 -9.23
C ARG A 46 -4.24 -3.55 -8.68
N ALA A 47 -3.48 -3.50 -7.59
CA ALA A 47 -2.82 -4.68 -7.02
C ALA A 47 -3.82 -5.67 -6.40
N LEU A 48 -4.87 -5.15 -5.76
CA LEU A 48 -5.93 -5.94 -5.13
C LEU A 48 -7.10 -6.20 -6.07
N ARG A 49 -7.07 -5.63 -7.29
CA ARG A 49 -8.10 -5.74 -8.33
C ARG A 49 -9.50 -5.34 -7.82
N ALA A 50 -9.54 -4.34 -6.93
CA ALA A 50 -10.79 -3.80 -6.43
C ALA A 50 -11.48 -3.00 -7.54
N GLY A 51 -12.77 -3.26 -7.76
CA GLY A 51 -13.60 -2.51 -8.71
C GLY A 51 -13.90 -1.08 -8.26
N SER A 52 -13.54 -0.73 -7.04
CA SER A 52 -13.79 0.58 -6.41
C SER A 52 -12.53 1.12 -5.73
N ALA A 53 -12.55 2.42 -5.44
CA ALA A 53 -11.51 3.05 -4.64
C ALA A 53 -11.50 2.45 -3.23
N LEU A 54 -10.34 1.98 -2.80
CA LEU A 54 -10.15 1.44 -1.45
C LEU A 54 -9.73 2.58 -0.50
N GLY A 55 -10.39 2.67 0.65
CA GLY A 55 -9.96 3.52 1.76
C GLY A 55 -8.56 3.11 2.24
N THR A 56 -7.70 4.08 2.53
CA THR A 56 -6.30 3.84 2.95
C THR A 56 -5.98 4.38 4.35
N ALA A 57 -6.95 4.99 5.03
CA ALA A 57 -6.78 5.61 6.34
C ALA A 57 -6.26 4.63 7.41
N ALA A 58 -6.85 3.42 7.48
CA ALA A 58 -6.42 2.38 8.41
C ALA A 58 -4.96 1.95 8.17
N LEU A 59 -4.53 1.92 6.90
CA LEU A 59 -3.15 1.57 6.55
C LEU A 59 -2.17 2.72 6.89
N ALA A 60 -2.59 3.98 6.79
CA ALA A 60 -1.75 5.13 7.11
C ALA A 60 -1.27 5.11 8.58
N GLY A 61 -2.19 4.84 9.52
CA GLY A 61 -1.85 4.73 10.95
C GLY A 61 -0.86 3.60 11.23
N VAL A 62 -1.01 2.46 10.55
CA VAL A 62 -0.10 1.31 10.71
C VAL A 62 1.28 1.59 10.10
N VAL A 63 1.36 2.27 8.96
CA VAL A 63 2.65 2.64 8.36
C VAL A 63 3.38 3.67 9.24
N ALA A 64 2.67 4.65 9.79
CA ALA A 64 3.24 5.62 10.72
C ALA A 64 3.79 4.95 11.99
N ALA A 65 3.07 3.98 12.57
CA ALA A 65 3.50 3.26 13.76
C ALA A 65 4.65 2.26 13.53
N ARG A 66 4.86 1.81 12.28
CA ARG A 66 5.82 0.76 11.92
C ARG A 66 7.10 1.30 11.29
N THR A 67 7.21 2.61 11.11
CA THR A 67 8.41 3.23 10.55
C THR A 67 9.55 3.10 11.56
N ASP A 68 10.44 2.13 11.34
CA ASP A 68 11.86 2.22 11.75
C ASP A 68 12.50 3.35 10.93
N PRO A 69 13.40 4.20 11.48
CA PRO A 69 14.03 5.27 10.73
C PRO A 69 14.74 4.69 9.50
N ALA A 70 14.21 5.04 8.32
CA ALA A 70 14.65 4.48 7.05
C ALA A 70 16.18 4.50 6.90
N PRO A 71 16.85 3.42 6.44
CA PRO A 71 18.20 3.56 5.96
C PRO A 71 18.20 4.51 4.74
N PRO A 72 19.19 5.40 4.60
CA PRO A 72 19.31 6.28 3.44
C PRO A 72 19.67 5.42 2.23
N GLY A 73 18.65 5.07 1.44
CA GLY A 73 18.84 4.16 0.32
C GLY A 73 17.55 3.68 -0.32
N ALA A 74 16.51 4.52 -0.40
CA ALA A 74 15.53 4.38 -1.48
C ALA A 74 16.20 4.91 -2.75
N ASP A 75 17.21 4.19 -3.22
CA ASP A 75 17.78 4.37 -4.54
C ASP A 75 16.62 4.29 -5.54
N ALA A 76 16.44 5.43 -6.18
CA ALA A 76 15.73 5.59 -7.41
C ALA A 76 16.00 4.38 -8.32
N ARG A 77 15.03 3.49 -8.46
CA ARG A 77 14.88 2.76 -9.72
C ARG A 77 14.52 3.78 -10.79
N THR A 78 15.55 4.44 -11.30
CA THR A 78 15.63 4.99 -12.65
C THR A 78 15.13 3.90 -13.59
N HIS A 79 13.87 3.97 -13.96
CA HIS A 79 13.43 3.36 -15.21
C HIS A 79 13.75 4.44 -16.25
N PRO A 80 14.66 4.20 -17.22
CA PRO A 80 14.74 5.11 -18.34
C PRO A 80 13.35 5.14 -18.97
N ALA A 81 12.78 6.34 -19.11
CA ALA A 81 11.62 6.55 -19.94
C ALA A 81 11.97 5.98 -21.33
N THR A 82 11.26 4.94 -21.76
CA THR A 82 11.26 4.50 -23.15
C THR A 82 10.83 5.69 -24.01
N ALA A 83 11.78 6.24 -24.75
CA ALA A 83 11.53 7.17 -25.85
C ALA A 83 10.78 6.42 -26.97
N THR A 84 9.76 7.09 -27.51
CA THR A 84 9.14 6.76 -28.81
C THR A 84 10.14 6.96 -29.95
#